data_AF-Q6E3C1-F1
#
_entry.id   AF-Q6E3C1-F1
#
_cell.length_a   1.000
_cell.length_b   1.000
_cell.length_c   1.000
_cell.angle_alpha   90.00
_cell.angle_beta   90.00
_cell.angle_gamma   90.00
#
_symmetry.space_group_name_H-M   'P 1'
#
loop_
_entity.id
_entity.type
_entity.pdbx_description
1 polymer ?
#
loop_
_entity_poly.entity_id
_entity_poly.type
_entity_poly.pdbx_seq_one_letter_code
_entity_poly.pdbx_strand_id
1 'polypeptide(L)'
;MIMPTPHGDKLKALLQNEKLPNSDRTRIDKALERYHNWIEALRCLPKGNSGIAEAVRLLNDYRLFLDLDVVFDSEDDFLYRQKGQLKLDSTVIEEFLPHLVSLAFPDISKSFSIGPHSCFAALYFTSTIRTSIRSPGAQVRTKNQDFTISKRLYLRASFHPDRAEKVDTLEANLGYLCAECKTNLDKTMFQE
;
A
#
# COMPACT_ATOMS: atom_id res chain seq x y z
N MET A 1 5.00 -8.90 -13.30
CA MET A 1 3.82 -8.42 -12.56
C MET A 1 3.74 -6.93 -12.85
N ILE A 2 2.58 -6.40 -13.27
CA ILE A 2 2.43 -4.94 -13.39
C ILE A 2 2.32 -4.42 -11.96
N MET A 3 3.21 -3.51 -11.59
CA MET A 3 3.26 -2.94 -10.24
C MET A 3 2.30 -1.74 -10.18
N PRO A 4 1.57 -1.55 -9.07
CA PRO A 4 0.76 -0.35 -8.89
C PRO A 4 1.65 0.90 -8.86
N THR A 5 1.15 2.02 -9.37
CA THR A 5 1.87 3.31 -9.44
C THR A 5 1.19 4.43 -8.66
N PRO A 6 0.85 4.22 -7.36
CA PRO A 6 0.04 5.18 -6.61
C PRO A 6 0.69 6.55 -6.50
N HIS A 7 2.02 6.64 -6.44
CA HIS A 7 2.74 7.91 -6.42
C HIS A 7 2.68 8.61 -7.78
N GLY A 8 3.00 7.88 -8.85
CA GLY A 8 2.91 8.41 -10.21
C GLY A 8 1.52 8.92 -10.57
N ASP A 9 0.48 8.18 -10.16
CA ASP A 9 -0.92 8.58 -10.35
C ASP A 9 -1.28 9.82 -9.53
N LYS A 10 -0.72 9.95 -8.32
CA LYS A 10 -0.93 11.13 -7.46
C LYS A 10 -0.30 12.38 -8.05
N LEU A 11 0.92 12.28 -8.59
CA LEU A 11 1.58 13.41 -9.29
C LEU A 11 0.77 13.86 -10.51
N LYS A 12 0.30 12.91 -11.33
CA LYS A 12 -0.55 13.21 -12.49
C LYS A 12 -1.87 13.87 -12.07
N ALA A 13 -2.52 13.36 -11.04
CA ALA A 13 -3.75 13.94 -10.51
C ALA A 13 -3.53 15.36 -9.97
N LEU A 14 -2.38 15.62 -9.35
CA LEU A 14 -2.01 16.95 -8.87
C LEU A 14 -1.84 17.95 -10.03
N LEU A 15 -1.23 17.54 -11.15
CA LEU A 15 -1.14 18.37 -12.36
C LEU A 15 -2.52 18.73 -12.94
N GLN A 16 -3.53 17.88 -12.76
CA GLN A 16 -4.90 18.16 -13.19
C GLN A 16 -5.70 19.01 -12.18
N ASN A 17 -5.12 19.33 -11.01
CA ASN A 17 -5.80 20.12 -10.00
C ASN A 17 -5.83 21.59 -10.41
N GLU A 18 -7.02 22.16 -10.57
CA GLU A 18 -7.23 23.57 -10.92
C GLU A 18 -6.67 24.53 -9.86
N LYS A 19 -6.59 24.10 -8.59
CA LYS A 19 -6.08 24.91 -7.48
C LYS A 19 -4.56 24.96 -7.40
N LEU A 20 -3.85 24.14 -8.19
CA LEU A 20 -2.39 24.14 -8.21
C LEU A 20 -1.87 25.42 -8.90
N PRO A 21 -1.02 26.22 -8.23
CA PRO A 21 -0.38 27.39 -8.83
C PRO A 21 0.41 27.05 -10.09
N ASN A 22 0.48 27.98 -11.05
CA ASN A 22 1.16 27.72 -12.34
C ASN A 22 2.68 27.52 -12.18
N SER A 23 3.30 28.27 -11.28
CA SER A 23 4.67 28.11 -10.78
C SER A 23 4.94 26.69 -10.26
N ASP A 24 4.01 26.15 -9.47
CA ASP A 24 4.10 24.79 -8.94
C ASP A 24 3.86 23.71 -10.00
N ARG A 25 3.05 23.95 -11.04
CA ARG A 25 2.84 22.99 -12.14
C ARG A 25 4.17 22.57 -12.76
N THR A 26 5.04 23.53 -13.09
CA THR A 26 6.36 23.24 -13.65
C THR A 26 7.23 22.43 -12.68
N ARG A 27 7.08 22.63 -11.36
CA ARG A 27 7.78 21.80 -10.35
C ARG A 27 7.26 20.37 -10.33
N ILE A 28 5.94 20.19 -10.40
CA ILE A 28 5.33 18.85 -10.42
C ILE A 28 5.64 18.11 -11.74
N ASP A 29 5.72 18.81 -12.88
CA ASP A 29 6.18 18.21 -14.14
C ASP A 29 7.62 17.66 -14.01
N LYS A 30 8.55 18.46 -13.45
CA LYS A 30 9.91 17.99 -13.13
C LYS A 30 9.91 16.83 -12.13
N ALA A 31 9.02 16.86 -11.14
CA ALA A 31 8.88 15.77 -10.18
C ALA A 31 8.42 14.47 -10.86
N LEU A 32 7.54 14.58 -11.85
CA LEU A 32 7.07 13.47 -12.65
C LEU A 32 8.19 12.90 -13.55
N GLU A 33 9.03 13.74 -14.15
CA GLU A 33 10.23 13.29 -14.88
C GLU A 33 11.20 12.52 -13.97
N ARG A 34 11.50 13.08 -12.79
CA ARG A 34 12.43 12.47 -11.82
C ARG A 34 11.86 11.19 -11.22
N TYR A 35 10.54 11.11 -11.07
CA TYR A 35 9.82 9.88 -10.72
C TYR A 35 10.05 8.78 -11.76
N HIS A 36 9.88 9.06 -13.06
CA HIS A 36 10.11 8.06 -14.10
C HIS A 36 11.56 7.55 -14.07
N ASN A 37 12.53 8.46 -13.92
CA ASN A 37 13.94 8.08 -13.79
C ASN A 37 14.20 7.20 -12.57
N TRP A 38 13.58 7.51 -11.43
CA TRP A 38 13.67 6.70 -10.21
C TRP A 38 13.11 5.29 -10.41
N ILE A 39 11.93 5.15 -11.02
CA ILE A 39 11.31 3.85 -11.30
C ILE A 39 12.15 3.03 -12.29
N GLU A 40 12.68 3.65 -13.34
CA GLU A 40 13.57 2.97 -14.29
C GLU A 40 14.88 2.52 -13.63
N ALA A 41 15.49 3.37 -12.78
CA ALA A 41 16.68 3.01 -12.02
C ALA A 41 16.41 1.80 -11.11
N LEU A 42 15.29 1.77 -10.38
CA LEU A 42 14.88 0.63 -9.55
C LEU A 42 14.71 -0.67 -10.37
N ARG A 43 14.16 -0.58 -11.59
CA ARG A 43 13.96 -1.74 -12.47
C ARG A 43 15.28 -2.36 -12.94
N CYS A 44 16.30 -1.54 -13.14
CA CYS A 44 17.62 -1.94 -13.62
C CYS A 44 18.54 -2.54 -12.53
N LEU A 45 18.13 -2.49 -11.25
CA LEU A 45 18.94 -3.04 -10.16
C LEU A 45 19.06 -4.57 -10.21
N PRO A 46 20.21 -5.12 -9.78
CA PRO A 46 20.40 -6.57 -9.68
C PRO A 46 19.42 -7.18 -8.68
N LYS A 47 18.75 -8.27 -9.07
CA LYS A 47 17.82 -8.99 -8.21
C LYS A 47 18.54 -9.66 -7.04
N GLY A 48 17.82 -9.84 -5.94
CA GLY A 48 18.32 -10.38 -4.69
C GLY A 48 18.95 -9.32 -3.79
N ASN A 49 19.68 -9.78 -2.77
CA ASN A 49 20.17 -8.92 -1.69
C ASN A 49 21.15 -7.84 -2.13
N SER A 50 21.90 -8.05 -3.22
CA SER A 50 22.90 -7.10 -3.70
C SER A 50 22.30 -5.77 -4.19
N GLY A 51 21.04 -5.77 -4.65
CA GLY A 51 20.36 -4.55 -5.10
C GLY A 51 19.69 -3.74 -3.99
N ILE A 52 19.51 -4.31 -2.78
CA ILE A 52 18.70 -3.70 -1.73
C ILE A 52 19.27 -2.37 -1.24
N ALA A 53 20.57 -2.33 -0.95
CA ALA A 53 21.22 -1.12 -0.45
C ALA A 53 21.09 0.04 -1.46
N GLU A 54 21.28 -0.26 -2.74
CA GLU A 54 21.13 0.72 -3.81
C GLU A 54 19.67 1.16 -4.02
N ALA A 55 18.72 0.24 -3.91
CA ALA A 55 17.30 0.59 -3.96
C ALA A 55 16.90 1.58 -2.86
N VAL A 56 17.40 1.37 -1.64
CA VAL A 56 17.18 2.29 -0.51
C VAL A 56 17.87 3.63 -0.74
N ARG A 57 19.08 3.63 -1.31
CA ARG A 57 19.78 4.87 -1.70
C ARG A 57 18.96 5.69 -2.70
N LEU A 58 18.45 5.04 -3.76
CA LEU A 58 17.60 5.68 -4.77
C LEU A 58 16.29 6.23 -4.17
N LEU A 59 15.66 5.50 -3.23
CA LEU A 59 14.51 6.00 -2.49
C LEU A 59 14.86 7.28 -1.71
N ASN A 60 15.96 7.28 -0.96
CA ASN A 60 16.35 8.43 -0.15
C ASN A 60 16.64 9.65 -1.01
N ASP A 61 17.36 9.47 -2.12
CA ASP A 61 17.64 10.56 -3.08
C ASP A 61 16.35 11.14 -3.66
N TYR A 62 15.40 10.28 -4.04
CA TYR A 62 14.11 10.71 -4.59
C TYR A 62 13.27 11.43 -3.53
N ARG A 63 13.23 10.91 -2.31
CA ARG A 63 12.52 11.51 -1.18
C ARG A 63 13.07 12.87 -0.81
N LEU A 64 14.39 13.01 -0.74
CA LEU A 64 15.04 14.28 -0.44
C LEU A 64 14.65 15.34 -1.47
N PHE A 65 14.70 14.99 -2.76
CA PHE A 65 14.25 15.86 -3.84
C PHE A 65 12.77 16.26 -3.70
N LEU A 66 11.89 15.29 -3.45
CA LEU A 66 10.46 15.57 -3.36
C LEU A 66 10.13 16.44 -2.14
N ASP A 67 10.69 16.12 -0.97
CA ASP A 67 10.39 16.83 0.26
C ASP A 67 11.00 18.25 0.27
N LEU A 68 12.23 18.43 -0.26
CA LEU A 68 12.89 19.72 -0.28
C LEU A 68 12.59 20.50 -1.57
N ASP A 69 13.09 20.04 -2.70
CA ASP A 69 13.07 20.82 -3.95
C ASP A 69 11.65 21.03 -4.51
N VAL A 70 10.74 20.08 -4.27
CA VAL A 70 9.36 20.15 -4.78
C VAL A 70 8.43 20.81 -3.77
N VAL A 71 8.41 20.34 -2.52
CA VAL A 71 7.43 20.79 -1.53
C VAL A 71 7.90 21.98 -0.70
N PHE A 72 9.11 21.92 -0.13
CA PHE A 72 9.58 22.94 0.81
C PHE A 72 10.07 24.22 0.12
N ASP A 73 10.83 24.08 -0.96
CA ASP A 73 11.40 25.20 -1.72
C ASP A 73 10.42 25.81 -2.74
N SER A 74 9.13 25.45 -2.68
CA SER A 74 8.11 26.08 -3.51
C SER A 74 8.00 27.57 -3.16
N GLU A 75 7.84 28.40 -4.20
CA GLU A 75 7.58 29.84 -4.04
C GLU A 75 6.15 30.10 -3.54
N ASP A 76 5.24 29.15 -3.76
CA ASP A 76 3.87 29.21 -3.33
C ASP A 76 3.62 28.29 -2.14
N ASP A 77 2.84 28.79 -1.18
CA ASP A 77 2.51 28.03 0.02
C ASP A 77 1.60 26.81 -0.24
N PHE A 78 1.10 26.61 -1.46
CA PHE A 78 0.10 25.59 -1.76
C PHE A 78 0.61 24.17 -1.43
N LEU A 79 1.77 23.77 -1.98
CA LEU A 79 2.31 22.43 -1.78
C LEU A 79 2.65 22.16 -0.31
N TYR A 80 3.24 23.13 0.36
CA TYR A 80 3.59 23.03 1.78
C TYR A 80 2.35 22.94 2.67
N ARG A 81 1.38 23.87 2.52
CA ARG A 81 0.16 23.91 3.34
C ARG A 81 -0.76 22.71 3.09
N GLN A 82 -0.78 22.20 1.86
CA GLN A 82 -1.61 21.06 1.49
C GLN A 82 -0.90 19.71 1.67
N LYS A 83 0.33 19.67 2.18
CA LYS A 83 1.12 18.42 2.34
C LYS A 83 0.32 17.28 2.97
N GLY A 84 -0.39 17.54 4.06
CA GLY A 84 -1.19 16.53 4.77
C GLY A 84 -2.39 15.98 3.98
N GLN A 85 -2.97 16.78 3.08
CA GLN A 85 -4.06 16.34 2.21
C GLN A 85 -3.54 15.67 0.93
N LEU A 86 -2.44 16.19 0.37
CA LEU A 86 -1.81 15.65 -0.82
C LEU A 86 -1.15 14.30 -0.55
N LYS A 87 -0.56 14.10 0.64
CA LYS A 87 0.12 12.85 1.05
C LYS A 87 1.12 12.32 0.00
N LEU A 88 1.80 13.23 -0.71
CA LEU A 88 2.76 12.85 -1.76
C LEU A 88 3.86 11.97 -1.18
N ASP A 89 4.34 12.30 0.02
CA ASP A 89 5.32 11.56 0.79
C ASP A 89 4.88 10.10 1.03
N SER A 90 3.69 9.90 1.59
CA SER A 90 3.20 8.56 1.96
C SER A 90 3.14 7.63 0.74
N THR A 91 2.64 8.16 -0.38
CA THR A 91 2.51 7.39 -1.63
C THR A 91 3.86 6.91 -2.21
N VAL A 92 4.98 7.59 -1.93
CA VAL A 92 6.31 7.12 -2.38
C VAL A 92 6.66 5.78 -1.73
N ILE A 93 6.39 5.62 -0.43
CA ILE A 93 6.71 4.39 0.29
C ILE A 93 5.76 3.28 -0.16
N GLU A 94 4.48 3.60 -0.33
CA GLU A 94 3.47 2.66 -0.85
C GLU A 94 3.87 2.08 -2.21
N GLU A 95 4.48 2.88 -3.08
CA GLU A 95 4.98 2.42 -4.38
C GLU A 95 6.34 1.72 -4.29
N PHE A 96 7.24 2.21 -3.44
CA PHE A 96 8.58 1.66 -3.29
C PHE A 96 8.57 0.22 -2.73
N LEU A 97 7.74 -0.07 -1.72
CA LEU A 97 7.77 -1.36 -1.03
C LEU A 97 7.46 -2.55 -1.96
N PRO A 98 6.45 -2.51 -2.84
CA PRO A 98 6.28 -3.50 -3.88
C PRO A 98 7.53 -3.70 -4.75
N HIS A 99 8.17 -2.62 -5.19
CA HIS A 99 9.41 -2.68 -5.98
C HIS A 99 10.54 -3.36 -5.21
N LEU A 100 10.70 -3.03 -3.94
CA LEU A 100 11.70 -3.64 -3.05
C LEU A 100 11.45 -5.14 -2.85
N VAL A 101 10.20 -5.57 -2.65
CA VAL A 101 9.86 -6.99 -2.51
C VAL A 101 10.16 -7.75 -3.80
N SER A 102 9.79 -7.20 -4.97
CA SER A 102 10.10 -7.79 -6.27
C SER A 102 11.61 -7.89 -6.55
N LEU A 103 12.39 -6.94 -6.01
CA LEU A 103 13.85 -6.97 -6.05
C LEU A 103 14.42 -8.07 -5.16
N ALA A 104 14.01 -8.10 -3.88
CA ALA A 104 14.54 -9.01 -2.87
C ALA A 104 14.11 -10.47 -3.07
N PHE A 105 12.88 -10.67 -3.54
CA PHE A 105 12.26 -12.00 -3.73
C PHE A 105 11.81 -12.17 -5.19
N PRO A 106 12.74 -12.34 -6.14
CA PRO A 106 12.41 -12.43 -7.57
C PRO A 106 11.49 -13.62 -7.90
N ASP A 107 11.58 -14.69 -7.12
CA ASP A 107 10.79 -15.92 -7.29
C ASP A 107 9.51 -15.96 -6.45
N ILE A 108 9.09 -14.83 -5.88
CA ILE A 108 7.85 -14.78 -5.10
C ILE A 108 6.67 -15.24 -5.97
N SER A 109 5.87 -16.17 -5.43
CA SER A 109 4.76 -16.74 -6.18
C SER A 109 3.78 -15.65 -6.60
N LYS A 110 3.34 -15.69 -7.87
CA LYS A 110 2.29 -14.80 -8.41
C LYS A 110 0.95 -14.92 -7.68
N SER A 111 0.78 -15.95 -6.84
CA SER A 111 -0.40 -16.11 -5.98
C SER A 111 -0.41 -15.18 -4.76
N PHE A 112 0.72 -14.51 -4.46
CA PHE A 112 0.76 -13.47 -3.45
C PHE A 112 0.31 -12.12 -4.01
N SER A 113 -0.44 -11.40 -3.19
CA SER A 113 -0.77 -10.00 -3.34
C SER A 113 0.25 -9.17 -2.54
N ILE A 114 0.83 -8.17 -3.18
CA ILE A 114 1.89 -7.33 -2.60
C ILE A 114 1.45 -5.88 -2.68
N GLY A 115 1.46 -5.17 -1.56
CA GLY A 115 0.99 -3.79 -1.45
C GLY A 115 -0.11 -3.61 -0.39
N PRO A 116 -0.81 -2.46 -0.40
CA PRO A 116 -1.86 -2.15 0.57
C PRO A 116 -3.06 -3.07 0.39
N HIS A 117 -3.36 -3.88 1.40
CA HIS A 117 -4.52 -4.76 1.42
C HIS A 117 -5.10 -4.89 2.82
N SER A 118 -6.41 -5.13 2.89
CA SER A 118 -7.04 -5.59 4.13
C SER A 118 -6.73 -7.07 4.37
N CYS A 119 -6.28 -7.39 5.58
CA CYS A 119 -5.94 -8.75 6.00
C CYS A 119 -6.91 -9.26 7.07
N PHE A 120 -7.07 -10.58 7.13
CA PHE A 120 -7.83 -11.28 8.15
C PHE A 120 -7.36 -10.88 9.55
N ALA A 121 -8.30 -10.47 10.41
CA ALA A 121 -8.02 -10.11 11.80
C ALA A 121 -8.78 -11.00 12.79
N ALA A 122 -10.03 -11.31 12.51
CA ALA A 122 -10.82 -12.21 13.35
C ALA A 122 -11.94 -12.90 12.57
N LEU A 123 -12.37 -14.06 13.10
CA LEU A 123 -13.59 -14.77 12.70
C LEU A 123 -14.55 -14.74 13.88
N TYR A 124 -15.81 -14.42 13.63
CA TYR A 124 -16.86 -14.47 14.64
C TYR A 124 -18.16 -15.03 14.06
N PHE A 125 -19.06 -15.46 14.94
CA PHE A 125 -20.32 -16.07 14.57
C PHE A 125 -21.48 -15.25 15.11
N THR A 126 -22.51 -15.10 14.29
CA THR A 126 -23.70 -14.30 14.62
C THR A 126 -24.96 -15.16 14.82
N SER A 127 -24.81 -16.49 14.73
CA SER A 127 -25.93 -17.40 15.00
C SER A 127 -26.42 -17.29 16.44
N THR A 128 -27.73 -17.47 16.59
CA THR A 128 -28.46 -17.51 17.86
C THR A 128 -29.21 -18.82 17.93
N ILE A 129 -29.80 -19.14 19.08
CA ILE A 129 -30.67 -20.32 19.25
C ILE A 129 -31.80 -20.33 18.19
N ARG A 130 -32.28 -19.17 17.73
CA ARG A 130 -33.34 -19.07 16.71
C ARG A 130 -32.84 -19.27 15.28
N THR A 131 -31.58 -18.93 15.00
CA THR A 131 -31.00 -19.00 13.66
C THR A 131 -30.09 -20.20 13.44
N SER A 132 -29.86 -21.02 14.48
CA SER A 132 -29.00 -22.20 14.48
C SER A 132 -29.41 -23.30 13.49
N ILE A 133 -30.66 -23.31 13.04
CA ILE A 133 -31.14 -24.27 12.01
C ILE A 133 -30.64 -23.95 10.60
N ARG A 134 -30.06 -22.76 10.39
CA ARG A 134 -29.51 -22.30 9.11
C ARG A 134 -28.01 -22.58 9.09
N SER A 135 -27.19 -21.54 9.10
CA SER A 135 -25.73 -21.63 9.12
C SER A 135 -25.17 -21.01 10.41
N PRO A 136 -23.86 -21.20 10.71
CA PRO A 136 -23.20 -20.57 11.84
C PRO A 136 -23.26 -19.04 11.87
N GLY A 137 -23.55 -18.39 10.74
CA GLY A 137 -23.54 -16.93 10.59
C GLY A 137 -22.12 -16.39 10.72
N ALA A 138 -21.15 -17.11 10.15
CA ALA A 138 -19.73 -16.78 10.21
C ALA A 138 -19.44 -15.46 9.49
N GLN A 139 -18.58 -14.63 10.09
CA GLN A 139 -18.20 -13.30 9.59
C GLN A 139 -16.70 -13.07 9.84
N VAL A 140 -16.03 -12.44 8.87
CA VAL A 140 -14.62 -12.05 9.00
C VAL A 140 -14.53 -10.56 9.29
N ARG A 141 -13.75 -10.21 10.32
CA ARG A 141 -13.22 -8.86 10.49
C ARG A 141 -11.86 -8.78 9.82
N THR A 142 -11.64 -7.74 9.01
CA THR A 142 -10.35 -7.42 8.42
C THR A 142 -9.79 -6.12 8.99
N LYS A 143 -8.46 -5.94 8.92
CA LYS A 143 -7.77 -4.68 9.22
C LYS A 143 -7.05 -4.23 7.95
N ASN A 144 -7.23 -2.97 7.57
CA ASN A 144 -6.44 -2.35 6.50
C ASN A 144 -5.00 -2.22 6.97
N GLN A 145 -4.06 -2.49 6.07
CA GLN A 145 -2.63 -2.38 6.31
C GLN A 145 -2.04 -1.51 5.21
N ASP A 146 -1.10 -0.63 5.56
CA ASP A 146 -0.40 0.22 4.58
C ASP A 146 0.40 -0.63 3.57
N PHE A 147 1.00 -1.73 4.04
CA PHE A 147 1.71 -2.68 3.18
C PHE A 147 1.54 -4.12 3.64
N THR A 148 1.36 -5.03 2.69
CA THR A 148 1.25 -6.47 2.96
C THR A 148 1.97 -7.30 1.92
N ILE A 149 2.44 -8.47 2.36
CA ILE A 149 2.59 -9.64 1.51
C ILE A 149 1.52 -10.62 1.97
N SER A 150 0.49 -10.79 1.16
CA SER A 150 -0.69 -11.56 1.56
C SER A 150 -1.11 -12.56 0.49
N LYS A 151 -1.91 -13.56 0.89
CA LYS A 151 -2.47 -14.54 -0.03
C LYS A 151 -3.96 -14.67 0.21
N ARG A 152 -4.73 -14.79 -0.87
CA ARG A 152 -6.17 -15.01 -0.77
C ARG A 152 -6.47 -16.31 -0.02
N LEU A 153 -7.35 -16.22 0.96
CA LEU A 153 -7.83 -17.29 1.83
C LEU A 153 -9.34 -17.45 1.65
N TYR A 154 -9.79 -18.69 1.50
CA TYR A 154 -11.19 -19.07 1.40
C TYR A 154 -11.56 -19.90 2.63
N LEU A 155 -12.60 -19.49 3.35
CA LEU A 155 -13.09 -20.16 4.56
C LEU A 155 -14.51 -20.66 4.33
N ARG A 156 -14.82 -21.82 4.91
CA ARG A 156 -16.17 -22.41 4.89
C ARG A 156 -16.54 -22.85 6.30
N ALA A 157 -17.70 -22.42 6.79
CA ALA A 157 -18.23 -22.79 8.10
C ALA A 157 -19.64 -23.39 7.97
N SER A 158 -19.89 -24.50 8.66
CA SER A 158 -21.20 -25.16 8.69
C SER A 158 -21.39 -25.90 10.01
N PHE A 159 -22.64 -26.09 10.43
CA PHE A 159 -22.98 -27.03 11.50
C PHE A 159 -22.99 -28.49 11.02
N HIS A 160 -22.98 -28.72 9.70
CA HIS A 160 -22.92 -30.05 9.10
C HIS A 160 -21.44 -30.51 8.97
N PRO A 161 -21.07 -31.70 9.49
CA PRO A 161 -19.67 -32.17 9.48
C PRO A 161 -19.04 -32.27 8.09
N ASP A 162 -19.83 -32.64 7.09
CA ASP A 162 -19.41 -32.75 5.69
C ASP A 162 -19.29 -31.41 4.96
N ARG A 163 -19.81 -30.33 5.57
CA ARG A 163 -19.88 -28.99 4.99
C ARG A 163 -20.56 -29.01 3.61
N ALA A 164 -21.52 -29.90 3.41
CA ALA A 164 -22.26 -30.01 2.16
C ALA A 164 -23.40 -28.98 2.10
N GLU A 165 -24.03 -28.71 3.25
CA GLU A 165 -25.20 -27.84 3.33
C GLU A 165 -25.04 -26.70 4.33
N LYS A 166 -25.81 -25.63 4.11
CA LYS A 166 -25.93 -24.46 4.99
C LYS A 166 -24.56 -23.90 5.39
N VAL A 167 -23.73 -23.68 4.38
CA VAL A 167 -22.34 -23.30 4.51
C VAL A 167 -22.19 -21.79 4.34
N ASP A 168 -21.62 -21.12 5.34
CA ASP A 168 -21.12 -19.77 5.17
C ASP A 168 -19.80 -19.84 4.39
N THR A 169 -19.68 -19.08 3.31
CA THR A 169 -18.45 -18.97 2.53
C THR A 169 -17.90 -17.56 2.68
N LEU A 170 -16.63 -17.46 3.05
CA LEU A 170 -15.96 -16.21 3.37
C LEU A 170 -14.64 -16.13 2.63
N GLU A 171 -14.27 -14.91 2.26
CA GLU A 171 -12.99 -14.62 1.64
C GLU A 171 -12.24 -13.59 2.48
N ALA A 172 -10.93 -13.77 2.62
CA ALA A 172 -10.05 -12.82 3.26
C ALA A 172 -8.66 -12.89 2.63
N ASN A 173 -7.77 -11.97 2.99
CA ASN A 173 -6.35 -12.13 2.70
C ASN A 173 -5.64 -12.54 3.98
N LEU A 174 -4.86 -13.61 3.93
CA LEU A 174 -3.94 -13.97 5.00
C LEU A 174 -2.65 -13.19 4.81
N GLY A 175 -2.35 -12.27 5.73
CA GLY A 175 -1.08 -11.54 5.74
C GLY A 175 0.04 -12.44 6.25
N TYR A 176 1.07 -12.64 5.42
CA TYR A 176 2.33 -13.27 5.82
C TYR A 176 3.32 -12.23 6.34
N LEU A 177 3.18 -11.01 5.84
CA LEU A 177 3.81 -9.80 6.35
C LEU A 177 2.78 -8.67 6.29
N CYS A 178 2.70 -7.90 7.36
CA CYS A 178 1.91 -6.68 7.45
C CYS A 178 2.81 -5.58 8.02
N ALA A 179 2.76 -4.39 7.44
CA ALA A 179 3.51 -3.24 7.88
C ALA A 179 2.64 -1.97 7.81
N GLU A 180 2.80 -1.13 8.82
CA GLU A 180 2.28 0.24 8.87
C GLU A 180 3.43 1.19 8.55
N CYS A 181 3.20 2.15 7.66
CA CYS A 181 4.20 3.06 7.14
C CYS A 181 3.87 4.49 7.57
N LYS A 182 4.47 4.93 8.68
CA LYS A 182 4.26 6.27 9.23
C LYS A 182 5.54 7.09 9.18
N THR A 183 5.43 8.37 8.81
CA THR A 183 6.56 9.31 8.84
C THR A 183 7.04 9.58 10.27
N ASN A 184 6.10 9.69 11.21
CA ASN A 184 6.35 9.82 12.64
C ASN A 184 5.41 8.86 13.39
N LEU A 185 5.86 8.35 14.54
CA LEU A 185 5.09 7.43 15.37
C LEU A 185 4.78 8.09 16.71
N ASP A 186 3.58 8.67 16.82
CA ASP A 186 3.10 9.24 18.08
C ASP A 186 2.52 8.16 19.00
N LYS A 187 2.26 8.53 20.27
CA LYS A 187 1.78 7.60 21.29
C LYS A 187 0.43 6.97 20.92
N THR A 188 -0.47 7.73 20.30
CA THR A 188 -1.78 7.23 19.90
C THR A 188 -1.65 6.20 18.79
N MET A 189 -0.85 6.48 17.76
CA MET A 189 -0.56 5.55 16.67
C MET A 189 0.16 4.29 17.13
N PHE A 190 1.02 4.38 18.15
CA PHE A 190 1.72 3.20 18.69
C PHE A 190 0.80 2.26 19.48
N GLN A 191 -0.31 2.77 20.03
CA GLN A 191 -1.22 2.00 20.88
C GLN A 191 -2.37 1.32 20.10
N GLU A 192 -2.53 1.61 18.81
CA GLU A 192 -3.56 1.05 17.89
C GLU A 192 -3.11 -0.23 17.13
#